data_AF-A0A2U1TIH3-F1
#
_entry.id   AF-A0A2U1TIH3-F1
#
_cell.length_a   1.000
_cell.length_b   1.000
_cell.length_c   1.000
_cell.angle_alpha   90.00
_cell.angle_beta   90.00
_cell.angle_gamma   90.00
#
_symmetry.space_group_name_H-M   'P 1'
#
loop_
_entity.id
_entity.type
_entity.pdbx_description
1 polymer ?
#
loop_
_entity_poly.entity_id
_entity_poly.type
_entity_poly.pdbx_seq_one_letter_code
_entity_poly.pdbx_strand_id
1 'polypeptide(L)' 'MAETHSKSGVTVNKVTKTERYYTVGYAPHNGRLNPPSAINLKGRWLEESGFMTGMPITITVERERLVIETEINL' A
#
# COMPACT_ATOMS: atom_id res chain seq x y z
N MET A 1 33.25 29.00 31.28
CA MET A 1 32.66 29.30 29.98
C MET A 1 33.12 28.23 29.01
N ALA A 2 32.23 27.41 28.45
CA ALA A 2 32.47 26.58 27.26
C ALA A 2 31.15 25.89 26.81
N GLU A 3 30.58 26.49 25.76
CA GLU A 3 29.96 25.90 24.56
C GLU A 3 28.81 24.88 24.63
N THR A 4 27.68 25.41 24.18
CA THR A 4 26.39 24.81 23.85
C THR A 4 26.51 23.71 22.78
N HIS A 5 25.98 22.52 23.07
CA HIS A 5 25.85 21.45 22.08
C HIS A 5 24.56 21.70 21.27
N SER A 6 24.70 22.12 20.01
CA SER A 6 23.57 22.27 19.09
C SER A 6 23.11 20.89 18.60
N LYS A 7 21.88 20.51 18.93
CA LYS A 7 21.26 19.27 18.45
C LYS A 7 20.57 19.58 17.12
N SER A 8 21.13 19.06 16.02
CA SER A 8 20.50 19.17 14.69
C SER A 8 19.22 18.33 14.67
N GLY A 9 18.08 18.98 14.90
CA GLY A 9 16.75 18.41 14.72
C GLY A 9 16.41 18.36 13.24
N VAL A 10 17.00 17.42 12.50
CA VAL A 10 16.50 17.09 11.17
C VAL A 10 15.29 16.18 11.35
N THR A 11 14.11 16.78 11.43
CA THR A 11 12.87 16.04 11.22
C THR A 11 12.78 15.72 9.73
N VAL A 12 13.47 14.64 9.32
CA VAL A 12 13.24 14.05 8.01
C VAL A 12 11.80 13.56 8.03
N ASN A 13 10.89 14.29 7.38
CA ASN A 13 9.63 13.75 6.93
C ASN A 13 9.96 12.63 5.94
N LYS A 14 10.24 11.45 6.48
CA LYS A 14 10.51 10.26 5.71
C LYS A 14 9.16 9.84 5.18
N VAL A 15 8.81 10.35 4.00
CA VAL A 15 7.73 9.78 3.19
C VAL A 15 8.10 8.31 3.04
N THR A 16 7.38 7.45 3.74
CA THR A 16 7.65 6.01 3.75
C THR A 16 7.19 5.47 2.41
N LYS A 17 8.04 5.60 1.39
CA LYS A 17 7.79 5.07 0.04
C LYS A 17 7.85 3.54 0.14
N THR A 18 6.74 2.93 0.55
CA THR A 18 6.61 1.48 0.73
C THR A 18 6.23 0.86 -0.61
N GLU A 19 7.15 0.88 -1.57
CA GLU A 19 6.99 0.11 -2.81
C GLU A 19 7.29 -1.36 -2.51
N ARG A 20 6.40 -2.27 -2.92
CA ARG A 20 6.57 -3.72 -2.77
C ARG A 20 6.37 -4.38 -4.13
N TYR A 21 7.29 -5.27 -4.50
CA TYR A 21 7.27 -6.00 -5.77
C TYR A 21 6.78 -7.42 -5.54
N TYR A 22 5.71 -7.81 -6.24
CA TYR A 22 5.14 -9.15 -6.19
C TYR A 22 5.07 -9.74 -7.60
N THR A 23 5.48 -10.99 -7.77
CA THR A 23 5.29 -11.73 -9.03
C THR A 23 4.01 -12.54 -8.93
N VAL A 24 3.11 -12.39 -9.91
CA VAL A 24 1.91 -13.22 -10.01
C VAL A 24 2.33 -14.63 -10.42
N GLY A 25 2.17 -15.60 -9.52
CA GLY A 25 2.43 -17.02 -9.77
C GLY A 25 1.17 -17.84 -9.58
N TYR A 26 0.86 -18.70 -10.55
CA TYR A 26 -0.24 -19.66 -10.45
C TYR A 26 0.29 -20.96 -9.84
N ALA A 27 -0.22 -21.36 -8.67
CA ALA A 27 0.00 -22.67 -8.09
C ALA A 27 -1.29 -23.51 -8.25
N PRO A 28 -1.31 -24.57 -9.08
CA PRO A 28 -2.47 -25.44 -9.20
C PRO A 28 -2.76 -26.11 -7.85
N HIS A 29 -3.96 -25.91 -7.32
CA HIS A 29 -4.37 -26.46 -6.02
C HIS A 29 -4.84 -27.91 -6.17
N ASN A 30 -3.93 -28.84 -6.49
CA ASN A 30 -4.09 -30.29 -6.34
C ASN A 30 -5.49 -30.87 -6.73
N GLY A 31 -6.09 -30.38 -7.82
CA GLY A 31 -7.40 -30.86 -8.32
C GLY A 31 -8.66 -30.27 -7.67
N ARG A 32 -8.55 -29.32 -6.73
CA ARG A 32 -9.70 -28.49 -6.30
C ARG A 32 -9.96 -27.39 -7.34
N LEU A 33 -11.23 -27.00 -7.52
CA LEU A 33 -11.60 -25.83 -8.29
C LEU A 33 -10.72 -24.65 -7.83
N ASN A 34 -9.97 -24.08 -8.77
CA ASN A 34 -9.08 -22.99 -8.46
C ASN A 34 -9.89 -21.84 -7.87
N PRO A 35 -9.50 -21.32 -6.68
CA PRO A 35 -10.08 -20.07 -6.23
C PRO A 35 -9.82 -19.00 -7.30
N PRO A 36 -10.76 -18.10 -7.54
CA PRO A 36 -10.55 -16.96 -8.44
C PRO A 36 -9.22 -16.27 -8.11
N SER A 37 -8.49 -15.86 -9.15
CA SER A 37 -7.25 -15.11 -8.97
C SER A 37 -7.51 -13.87 -8.11
N ALA A 38 -6.82 -13.77 -6.97
CA ALA A 38 -6.98 -12.68 -6.02
C ALA A 38 -5.64 -12.03 -5.69
N ILE A 39 -5.60 -10.70 -5.71
CA ILE A 39 -4.47 -9.91 -5.20
C ILE A 39 -4.82 -9.50 -3.77
N ASN A 40 -4.02 -9.94 -2.80
CA ASN A 40 -4.24 -9.66 -1.39
C ASN A 40 -3.27 -8.56 -0.92
N LEU A 41 -3.75 -7.33 -0.77
CA LEU A 41 -3.01 -6.24 -0.14
C LEU A 41 -3.21 -6.29 1.38
N LYS A 42 -2.12 -6.23 2.16
CA LYS A 42 -2.19 -6.34 3.64
C LYS A 42 -1.21 -5.39 4.32
N GLY A 43 -1.62 -4.83 5.46
CA GLY A 43 -0.77 -4.08 6.40
C GLY A 43 -1.33 -2.72 6.80
N ARG A 44 -0.78 -2.12 7.87
CA ARG A 44 -1.19 -0.79 8.38
C ARG A 44 -0.99 0.34 7.36
N TRP A 45 -0.09 0.15 6.38
CA TRP A 45 0.16 1.13 5.32
C TRP A 45 -1.09 1.45 4.48
N LEU A 46 -2.08 0.54 4.43
CA LEU A 46 -3.35 0.80 3.74
C LEU A 46 -4.15 1.90 4.44
N GLU A 47 -4.31 1.82 5.76
CA GLU A 47 -4.96 2.85 6.57
C GLU A 47 -4.19 4.18 6.49
N GLU A 48 -2.85 4.13 6.58
CA GLU A 48 -1.98 5.31 6.41
C GLU A 48 -2.10 5.96 5.02
N SER A 49 -2.47 5.17 4.00
CA SER A 49 -2.72 5.64 2.63
C SER A 49 -4.19 6.03 2.39
N GLY A 50 -5.01 6.08 3.45
CA GLY A 50 -6.41 6.50 3.41
C GLY A 50 -7.42 5.38 3.12
N PHE A 51 -6.99 4.11 2.97
CA PHE A 51 -7.89 2.98 2.77
C PHE A 51 -8.45 2.50 4.12
N MET A 52 -9.60 3.07 4.51
CA MET A 52 -10.28 2.74 5.76
C MET A 52 -11.33 1.63 5.58
N THR A 53 -11.59 0.87 6.64
CA THR A 53 -12.65 -0.16 6.59
C THR A 53 -14.02 0.51 6.45
N GLY A 54 -14.86 -0.02 5.56
CA GLY A 54 -16.24 0.44 5.36
C GLY A 54 -16.39 1.65 4.43
N MET A 55 -15.31 2.11 3.79
CA MET A 55 -15.37 3.19 2.80
C MET A 55 -15.53 2.65 1.37
N PRO A 56 -16.16 3.42 0.47
CA PRO A 56 -16.13 3.10 -0.96
C PRO A 56 -14.73 3.30 -1.55
N ILE A 57 -14.37 2.41 -2.46
CA ILE A 57 -13.16 2.50 -3.28
C ILE A 57 -13.52 2.30 -4.75
N THR A 58 -12.75 2.91 -5.64
CA THR A 58 -12.85 2.69 -7.08
C THR A 58 -11.70 1.80 -7.54
N ILE A 59 -12.01 0.84 -8.40
CA ILE A 59 -11.03 -0.03 -9.06
C ILE A 59 -11.16 0.17 -10.56
N THR A 60 -10.07 0.61 -11.19
CA THR A 60 -10.02 0.86 -12.63
C THR A 60 -8.95 -0.03 -13.26
N VAL A 61 -9.28 -0.63 -14.41
CA VAL A 61 -8.34 -1.37 -15.24
C VAL A 61 -7.87 -0.46 -16.35
N GLU A 62 -6.57 -0.17 -16.35
CA GLU A 62 -5.90 0.55 -17.44
C GLU A 62 -5.01 -0.41 -18.23
N ARG A 63 -4.39 0.09 -19.30
CA ARG A 63 -3.45 -0.70 -20.11
C ARG A 63 -2.28 -1.16 -19.22
N GLU A 64 -2.27 -2.46 -18.91
CA GLU A 64 -1.25 -3.16 -18.11
C GLU A 64 -1.22 -2.77 -16.62
N ARG A 65 -2.26 -2.10 -16.09
CA ARG A 65 -2.27 -1.60 -14.70
C ARG A 65 -3.63 -1.75 -14.05
N LEU A 66 -3.62 -1.99 -12.74
CA LEU A 66 -4.78 -1.88 -11.87
C LEU A 66 -4.60 -0.64 -11.01
N VAL A 67 -5.54 0.29 -11.06
CA VAL A 67 -5.57 1.50 -10.24
C VAL A 67 -6.63 1.31 -9.16
N ILE A 68 -6.25 1.52 -7.91
CA ILE A 68 -7.14 1.45 -6.75
C ILE A 68 -7.12 2.81 -6.08
N GLU A 69 -8.27 3.47 -6.03
CA GLU A 69 -8.41 4.82 -5.50
C GLU A 69 -9.46 4.83 -4.39
N THR A 70 -9.21 5.60 -3.35
CA THR A 70 -10.22 5.91 -2.35
C THR A 70 -11.11 7.01 -2.89
N GLU A 71 -12.43 6.90 -2.72
CA GLU A 71 -13.30 8.04 -3.00
C GLU A 71 -13.07 9.10 -1.92
N ILE A 72 -12.30 10.13 -2.25
CA ILE A 72 -12.23 11.34 -1.43
C ILE A 72 -13.52 12.10 -1.70
N ASN A 73 -14.55 11.83 -0.91
CA ASN A 73 -15.68 12.75 -0.79
C ASN A 73 -15.15 14.01 -0.11
N LEU A 74 -14.82 15.03 -0.91
CA LEU A 74 -14.41 16.37 -0.49
C LEU A 74 -15.55 17.10 0.23
#